data_AF-A0AAD1FZU7-F1
#
_entry.id   AF-A0AAD1FZU7-F1
#
_cell.length_a   1.000
_cell.length_b   1.000
_cell.length_c   1.000
_cell.angle_alpha   90.00
_cell.angle_beta   90.00
_cell.angle_gamma   90.00
#
_symmetry.space_group_name_H-M   'P 1'
#
loop_
_entity.id
_entity.type
_entity.pdbx_description
1 polymer ?
#
loop_
_entity_poly.entity_id
_entity_poly.type
_entity_poly.pdbx_seq_one_letter_code
_entity_poly.pdbx_strand_id
1 'polypeptide(L)'
;MRALAAAGRHLYRPAAMRYLAFPAFLAVSLMLAACADRGGEWPSLARVPGSPTPPCGPAAESAPTGARPCVAAPPVVSAATPDLPALEARLVAARGAWADTMKAAESAVAAAARAEAGESAWAAAELQLSRLERAAVPFAEVAEALAGSESGAALRAAAEADRARHLETFARLRAALRR
;
A
#
# COMPACT_ATOMS: atom_id res chain seq x y z
N MET A 1 57.16 26.74 -25.33
CA MET A 1 57.84 26.33 -24.08
C MET A 1 57.00 25.23 -23.43
N ARG A 2 57.64 24.10 -23.13
CA ARG A 2 57.06 22.90 -22.50
C ARG A 2 57.16 23.02 -20.98
N ALA A 3 56.11 22.61 -20.27
CA ALA A 3 56.06 22.02 -18.91
C ALA A 3 54.58 22.12 -18.46
N LEU A 4 53.72 21.10 -18.42
CA LEU A 4 53.84 19.67 -18.09
C LEU A 4 53.98 19.44 -16.57
N ALA A 5 52.83 19.37 -15.90
CA ALA A 5 52.55 18.60 -14.68
C ALA A 5 51.01 18.45 -14.60
N ALA A 6 50.44 17.33 -15.06
CA ALA A 6 50.21 16.09 -14.29
C ALA A 6 49.05 16.26 -13.29
N ALA A 7 48.05 15.41 -13.15
CA ALA A 7 47.65 14.12 -13.73
C ALA A 7 46.14 14.01 -13.39
N GLY A 8 45.27 13.37 -14.16
CA GLY A 8 45.24 11.93 -14.36
C GLY A 8 43.79 11.47 -14.11
N ARG A 9 43.15 10.96 -15.17
CA ARG A 9 41.81 10.36 -15.11
C ARG A 9 41.88 8.99 -14.44
N HIS A 10 40.73 8.60 -13.89
CA HIS A 10 40.15 7.26 -13.75
C HIS A 10 40.02 6.67 -12.34
N LEU A 11 38.73 6.51 -11.99
CA LEU A 11 38.10 5.34 -11.38
C LEU A 11 38.54 4.96 -9.95
N TYR A 12 37.75 5.40 -8.96
CA TYR A 12 37.11 4.48 -8.00
C TYR A 12 36.00 5.17 -7.21
N ARG A 13 34.76 4.68 -7.35
CA ARG A 13 33.70 4.80 -6.33
C ARG A 13 33.92 3.61 -5.38
N PRO A 14 33.76 3.73 -4.05
CA PRO A 14 32.42 3.53 -3.51
C PRO A 14 32.08 4.38 -2.26
N ALA A 15 30.76 4.50 -2.07
CA ALA A 15 30.03 4.55 -0.81
C ALA A 15 30.66 5.19 0.43
N ALA A 16 30.09 6.33 0.83
CA ALA A 16 29.92 6.66 2.25
C ALA A 16 28.42 6.89 2.52
N MET A 17 27.69 5.78 2.72
CA MET A 17 26.46 5.78 3.52
C MET A 17 26.84 6.25 4.92
N ARG A 18 26.53 7.49 5.25
CA ARG A 18 26.40 7.90 6.65
C ARG A 18 24.95 7.72 7.05
N TYR A 19 24.69 6.54 7.61
CA TYR A 19 23.49 6.20 8.35
C TYR A 19 23.26 7.24 9.46
N LEU A 20 22.29 8.13 9.25
CA LEU A 20 21.58 8.81 10.34
C LEU A 20 20.41 7.92 10.76
N ALA A 21 20.73 6.78 11.35
CA ALA A 21 19.83 6.01 12.18
C ALA A 21 20.45 6.01 13.56
N PHE A 22 19.80 6.65 14.54
CA PHE A 22 19.94 6.51 16.01
C PHE A 22 19.52 7.84 16.68
N PRO A 23 18.21 8.08 16.82
CA PRO A 23 17.76 8.40 18.18
C PRO A 23 16.57 7.55 18.64
N ALA A 24 15.93 6.80 17.74
CA ALA A 24 14.74 6.03 18.05
C ALA A 24 15.01 4.75 18.88
N PHE A 25 16.23 4.21 18.82
CA PHE A 25 16.57 2.98 19.55
C PHE A 25 16.72 3.20 21.06
N LEU A 26 17.18 4.38 21.50
CA LEU A 26 17.34 4.68 22.93
C LEU A 26 15.99 4.85 23.65
N ALA A 27 14.98 5.38 22.96
CA ALA A 27 13.65 5.58 23.55
C ALA A 27 12.89 4.26 23.77
N VAL A 28 13.07 3.26 22.89
CA VAL A 28 12.42 1.96 23.01
C VAL A 28 13.04 1.13 24.13
N SER A 29 14.38 1.17 24.30
CA SER A 29 15.05 0.43 25.37
C SER A 29 14.71 0.94 26.78
N LEU A 30 14.42 2.23 26.96
CA LEU A 30 14.04 2.80 28.27
C LEU A 30 12.61 2.43 28.69
N MET A 31 11.67 2.25 27.74
CA MET A 31 10.30 1.83 28.04
C MET A 31 10.19 0.34 28.39
N LEU A 32 11.06 -0.52 27.82
CA LEU A 32 11.09 -1.95 28.12
C LEU A 32 11.74 -2.28 29.49
N ALA A 33 12.59 -1.40 30.02
CA ALA A 33 13.24 -1.59 31.31
C ALA A 33 12.35 -1.28 32.51
N ALA A 34 11.25 -0.52 32.33
CA ALA A 34 10.35 -0.13 33.42
C ALA A 34 9.35 -1.25 33.83
N CYS A 35 9.31 -2.36 33.10
CA CYS A 35 8.45 -3.52 33.39
C CYS A 35 9.22 -4.74 33.95
N ALA A 36 10.53 -4.63 34.13
CA ALA A 36 11.33 -5.67 34.77
C ALA A 36 11.34 -5.44 36.28
N ASP A 37 10.73 -6.35 37.05
CA ASP A 37 11.00 -6.42 38.48
C ASP A 37 12.48 -6.80 38.69
N ARG A 38 13.09 -6.38 39.82
CA ARG A 38 14.56 -6.41 40.09
C ARG A 38 15.27 -7.78 40.01
N GLY A 39 14.63 -8.83 39.50
CA GLY A 39 15.21 -10.15 39.25
C GLY A 39 15.43 -10.53 37.77
N GLY A 40 14.99 -9.71 36.79
CA GLY A 40 15.26 -10.00 35.37
C GLY A 40 14.53 -11.22 34.80
N GLU A 41 13.46 -11.68 35.44
CA GLU A 41 12.71 -12.87 35.07
C GLU A 41 11.39 -12.48 34.36
N TRP A 42 11.22 -12.93 33.12
CA TRP A 42 10.03 -12.67 32.29
C TRP A 42 9.07 -13.86 32.38
N PRO A 43 7.92 -13.78 33.10
CA PRO A 43 7.09 -14.95 33.37
C PRO A 43 6.26 -15.44 32.17
N SER A 44 6.29 -14.75 31.03
CA SER A 44 5.37 -15.02 29.89
C SER A 44 5.97 -15.81 28.73
N LEU A 45 7.26 -16.18 28.78
CA LEU A 45 7.92 -16.93 27.69
C LEU A 45 8.19 -18.41 28.00
N ALA A 46 8.02 -18.86 29.25
CA ALA A 46 8.08 -20.27 29.58
C ALA A 46 6.72 -20.95 29.30
N ARG A 47 6.39 -21.20 28.03
CA ARG A 47 5.33 -22.17 27.70
C ARG A 47 5.82 -23.57 28.03
N VAL A 48 5.28 -24.17 29.08
CA VAL A 48 5.39 -25.61 29.33
C VAL A 48 4.53 -26.35 28.30
N PRO A 49 5.09 -27.27 27.48
CA PRO A 49 4.29 -28.11 26.60
C PRO A 49 3.49 -29.10 27.45
N GLY A 50 2.16 -29.01 27.44
CA GLY A 50 1.26 -29.98 28.08
C GLY A 50 0.28 -29.47 29.14
N SER A 51 0.14 -28.16 29.36
CA SER A 51 -0.88 -27.65 30.30
C SER A 51 -2.25 -27.52 29.61
N PRO A 52 -3.30 -28.26 30.03
CA PRO A 52 -4.65 -27.95 29.60
C PRO A 52 -5.05 -26.63 30.25
N THR A 53 -5.24 -25.57 29.47
CA THR A 53 -5.98 -24.40 29.96
C THR A 53 -7.37 -24.87 30.35
N PRO A 54 -7.77 -24.82 31.64
CA PRO A 54 -9.14 -25.15 31.99
C PRO A 54 -10.07 -24.13 31.33
N PRO A 55 -11.23 -24.54 30.78
CA PRO A 55 -12.21 -23.58 30.30
C PRO A 55 -12.62 -22.69 31.47
N CYS A 56 -12.64 -21.38 31.25
CA CYS A 56 -13.16 -20.42 32.23
C CYS A 56 -14.65 -20.72 32.44
N GLY A 57 -14.98 -21.51 33.46
CA GLY A 57 -16.34 -21.75 33.91
C GLY A 57 -16.91 -20.51 34.63
N PRO A 58 -18.25 -20.42 34.78
CA PRO A 58 -18.87 -19.30 35.48
C PRO A 58 -18.34 -19.19 36.91
N ALA A 59 -18.08 -17.96 37.34
CA ALA A 59 -17.38 -17.62 38.57
C ALA A 59 -17.91 -18.40 39.78
N ALA A 60 -17.07 -19.24 40.38
CA ALA A 60 -17.32 -19.76 41.72
C ALA A 60 -17.14 -18.60 42.71
N GLU A 61 -18.10 -18.40 43.61
CA GLU A 61 -18.13 -17.39 44.70
C GLU A 61 -17.03 -17.58 45.78
N SER A 62 -15.90 -18.18 45.44
CA SER A 62 -14.80 -18.40 46.37
C SER A 62 -13.47 -18.25 45.64
N ALA A 63 -13.23 -17.07 45.07
CA ALA A 63 -11.90 -16.67 44.64
C ALA A 63 -11.19 -15.96 45.80
N PRO A 64 -9.93 -16.32 46.14
CA PRO A 64 -9.16 -15.63 47.17
C PRO A 64 -8.95 -14.15 46.81
N THR A 65 -8.98 -13.30 47.82
CA THR A 65 -8.79 -11.84 47.72
C THR A 65 -7.41 -11.54 47.11
N GLY A 66 -7.36 -11.36 45.79
CA GLY A 66 -6.12 -11.17 45.04
C GLY A 66 -6.09 -11.75 43.63
N ALA A 67 -7.11 -12.53 43.24
CA ALA A 67 -7.22 -13.00 41.86
C ALA A 67 -7.42 -11.81 40.89
N ARG A 68 -6.39 -11.50 40.08
CA ARG A 68 -6.49 -10.52 39.00
C ARG A 68 -7.61 -10.96 38.05
N PRO A 69 -8.54 -10.09 37.66
CA PRO A 69 -9.58 -10.44 36.70
C PRO A 69 -8.90 -10.90 35.40
N CYS A 70 -9.30 -12.07 34.91
CA CYS A 70 -8.88 -12.58 33.60
C CYS A 70 -9.40 -11.60 32.54
N VAL A 71 -8.53 -10.68 32.08
CA VAL A 71 -8.82 -9.83 30.93
C VAL A 71 -8.81 -10.75 29.72
N ALA A 72 -10.00 -11.02 29.16
CA ALA A 72 -10.12 -11.71 27.89
C ALA A 72 -9.28 -10.94 26.86
N ALA A 73 -8.33 -11.63 26.21
CA ALA A 73 -7.57 -11.03 25.13
C ALA A 73 -8.57 -10.54 24.06
N PRO A 74 -8.43 -9.31 23.55
CA PRO A 74 -9.29 -8.84 22.46
C PRO A 74 -9.18 -9.84 21.30
N PRO A 75 -10.28 -10.15 20.61
CA PRO A 75 -10.23 -11.10 19.50
C PRO A 75 -9.19 -10.59 18.50
N VAL A 76 -8.20 -11.44 18.20
CA VAL A 76 -7.25 -11.17 17.13
C VAL A 76 -8.09 -11.08 15.86
N VAL A 77 -8.14 -9.89 15.25
CA VAL A 77 -8.75 -9.72 13.93
C VAL A 77 -7.90 -10.53 12.98
N SER A 78 -8.32 -11.76 12.71
CA SER A 78 -7.73 -12.57 11.65
C SER A 78 -7.90 -11.76 10.36
N ALA A 79 -6.81 -11.51 9.65
CA ALA A 79 -6.86 -10.80 8.38
C ALA A 79 -7.93 -11.47 7.52
N ALA A 80 -8.99 -10.72 7.18
CA ALA A 80 -10.10 -11.26 6.42
C ALA A 80 -9.53 -11.79 5.10
N THR A 81 -9.74 -13.08 4.83
CA THR A 81 -9.36 -13.68 3.55
C THR A 81 -10.05 -12.86 2.44
N PRO A 82 -9.31 -12.35 1.45
CA PRO A 82 -9.90 -11.56 0.39
C PRO A 82 -10.92 -12.41 -0.39
N ASP A 83 -12.10 -11.84 -0.63
CA ASP A 83 -13.14 -12.43 -1.47
C ASP A 83 -12.72 -12.31 -2.95
N LEU A 84 -12.00 -13.33 -3.44
CA LEU A 84 -11.45 -13.34 -4.80
C LEU A 84 -12.56 -13.22 -5.88
N PRO A 85 -13.69 -13.96 -5.82
CA PRO A 85 -14.79 -13.79 -6.77
C PRO A 85 -15.32 -12.36 -6.83
N ALA A 86 -15.51 -11.69 -5.69
CA ALA A 86 -15.99 -10.31 -5.67
C ALA A 86 -14.96 -9.35 -6.28
N LEU A 87 -13.67 -9.54 -6.01
CA LEU A 87 -12.59 -8.72 -6.55
C LEU A 87 -12.41 -8.92 -8.06
N GLU A 88 -12.59 -10.15 -8.56
CA GLU A 88 -12.55 -10.44 -10.00
C GLU A 88 -13.71 -9.77 -10.72
N ALA A 89 -14.93 -9.88 -10.20
CA ALA A 89 -16.10 -9.19 -10.74
C ALA A 89 -15.91 -7.67 -10.75
N ARG A 90 -15.32 -7.11 -9.68
CA ARG A 90 -14.98 -5.68 -9.60
C ARG A 90 -13.96 -5.28 -10.67
N LEU A 91 -12.93 -6.09 -10.91
CA LEU A 91 -11.93 -5.82 -11.94
C LEU A 91 -12.55 -5.86 -13.35
N VAL A 92 -13.44 -6.81 -13.62
CA VAL A 92 -14.17 -6.87 -14.90
C VAL A 92 -15.05 -5.63 -15.08
N ALA A 93 -15.81 -5.24 -14.06
CA ALA A 93 -16.63 -4.03 -14.10
C ALA A 93 -15.78 -2.77 -14.32
N ALA A 94 -14.62 -2.67 -13.67
CA ALA A 94 -13.68 -1.57 -13.85
C ALA A 94 -13.15 -1.48 -15.29
N ARG A 95 -12.85 -2.62 -15.93
CA ARG A 95 -12.45 -2.68 -17.35
C ARG A 95 -13.55 -2.16 -18.27
N GLY A 96 -14.80 -2.55 -18.03
CA GLY A 96 -15.95 -2.05 -18.78
C GLY A 96 -16.10 -0.53 -18.64
N ALA A 97 -16.12 -0.02 -17.40
CA ALA A 97 -16.24 1.41 -17.13
C ALA A 97 -15.06 2.22 -17.70
N TRP A 98 -13.84 1.68 -17.65
CA TRP A 98 -12.69 2.28 -18.31
C TRP A 98 -12.90 2.39 -19.82
N ALA A 99 -13.33 1.33 -20.49
CA ALA A 99 -13.55 1.34 -21.93
C ALA A 99 -14.60 2.39 -22.35
N ASP A 100 -15.70 2.50 -21.60
CA ASP A 100 -16.75 3.49 -21.86
C ASP A 100 -16.25 4.93 -21.69
N THR A 101 -15.50 5.20 -20.61
CA THR A 101 -14.93 6.53 -20.35
C THR A 101 -13.81 6.88 -21.33
N MET A 102 -13.04 5.89 -21.77
CA MET A 102 -11.97 6.05 -22.77
C MET A 102 -12.55 6.56 -24.09
N LYS A 103 -13.60 5.92 -24.62
CA LYS A 103 -14.25 6.36 -25.86
C LYS A 103 -14.74 7.81 -25.79
N ALA A 104 -15.32 8.21 -24.65
CA ALA A 104 -15.77 9.59 -24.44
C ALA A 104 -14.59 10.58 -24.38
N ALA A 105 -13.49 10.22 -23.72
CA ALA A 105 -12.29 11.04 -23.63
C ALA A 105 -11.60 11.22 -25.00
N GLU A 106 -11.46 10.15 -25.78
CA GLU A 106 -10.93 10.20 -27.15
C GLU A 106 -11.73 11.15 -28.03
N SER A 107 -13.06 11.02 -28.01
CA SER A 107 -13.93 11.88 -28.81
C SER A 107 -13.83 13.35 -28.39
N ALA A 108 -13.74 13.63 -27.09
CA ALA A 108 -13.64 15.00 -26.58
C ALA A 108 -12.28 15.62 -26.88
N VAL A 109 -11.18 14.88 -26.73
CA VAL A 109 -9.82 15.33 -27.09
C VAL A 109 -9.72 15.58 -28.59
N ALA A 110 -10.28 14.71 -29.42
CA ALA A 110 -10.29 14.91 -30.88
C ALA A 110 -11.15 16.12 -31.31
N ALA A 111 -12.21 16.45 -30.56
CA ALA A 111 -13.00 17.65 -30.80
C ALA A 111 -12.21 18.91 -30.40
N ALA A 112 -11.57 18.91 -29.22
CA ALA A 112 -10.74 20.02 -28.75
C ALA A 112 -9.55 20.29 -29.69
N ALA A 113 -8.92 19.25 -30.24
CA ALA A 113 -7.82 19.40 -31.20
C ALA A 113 -8.22 20.09 -32.52
N ARG A 114 -9.52 20.21 -32.82
CA ARG A 114 -10.04 20.92 -34.00
C ARG A 114 -10.65 22.29 -33.65
N ALA A 115 -10.74 22.61 -32.37
CA ALA A 115 -11.37 23.82 -31.86
C ALA A 115 -10.33 24.92 -31.66
N GLU A 116 -10.75 26.19 -31.73
CA GLU A 116 -9.88 27.30 -31.35
C GLU A 116 -9.63 27.31 -29.84
N ALA A 117 -8.52 27.94 -29.43
CA ALA A 117 -8.15 28.04 -28.02
C ALA A 117 -9.22 28.84 -27.25
N GLY A 118 -9.69 28.30 -26.13
CA GLY A 118 -10.71 28.94 -25.29
C GLY A 118 -12.14 28.52 -25.61
N GLU A 119 -12.36 27.71 -26.63
CA GLU A 119 -13.68 27.11 -26.88
C GLU A 119 -14.07 26.10 -25.79
N SER A 120 -15.38 25.91 -25.60
CA SER A 120 -15.94 24.95 -24.63
C SER A 120 -15.49 23.51 -24.86
N ALA A 121 -15.03 23.18 -26.07
CA ALA A 121 -14.44 21.90 -26.41
C ALA A 121 -13.22 21.56 -25.52
N TRP A 122 -12.39 22.55 -25.18
CA TRP A 122 -11.25 22.36 -24.29
C TRP A 122 -11.67 21.99 -22.86
N ALA A 123 -12.67 22.69 -22.33
CA ALA A 123 -13.23 22.40 -21.01
C ALA A 123 -13.90 21.01 -20.98
N ALA A 124 -14.59 20.63 -22.06
CA ALA A 124 -15.18 19.30 -22.20
C ALA A 124 -14.12 18.20 -22.23
N ALA A 125 -13.02 18.40 -22.96
CA ALA A 125 -11.90 17.44 -23.01
C ALA A 125 -11.24 17.28 -21.63
N GLU A 126 -10.95 18.38 -20.92
CA GLU A 126 -10.41 18.33 -19.55
C GLU A 126 -11.33 17.59 -18.58
N LEU A 127 -12.65 17.79 -18.68
CA LEU A 127 -13.63 17.07 -17.89
C LEU A 127 -13.61 15.55 -18.17
N GLN A 128 -13.57 15.15 -19.45
CA GLN A 128 -13.52 13.72 -19.79
C GLN A 128 -12.19 13.09 -19.38
N LEU A 129 -11.06 13.79 -19.53
CA LEU A 129 -9.76 13.32 -19.04
C LEU A 129 -9.80 13.12 -17.51
N SER A 130 -10.40 14.04 -16.77
CA SER A 130 -10.56 13.91 -15.30
C SER A 130 -11.47 12.75 -14.91
N ARG A 131 -12.43 12.38 -15.76
CA ARG A 131 -13.28 11.18 -15.55
C ARG A 131 -12.49 9.91 -15.87
N LEU A 132 -11.72 9.92 -16.94
CA LEU A 132 -10.85 8.81 -17.34
C LEU A 132 -9.82 8.52 -16.25
N GLU A 133 -9.14 9.54 -15.71
CA GLU A 133 -8.18 9.37 -14.61
C GLU A 133 -8.84 8.70 -13.39
N ARG A 134 -10.05 9.12 -13.02
CA ARG A 134 -10.81 8.50 -11.93
C ARG A 134 -11.24 7.07 -12.23
N ALA A 135 -11.48 6.72 -13.49
CA ALA A 135 -11.79 5.35 -13.89
C ALA A 135 -10.60 4.39 -13.68
N ALA A 136 -9.37 4.88 -13.49
CA ALA A 136 -8.22 4.05 -13.13
C ALA A 136 -8.19 3.65 -11.63
N VAL A 137 -8.94 4.34 -10.76
CA VAL A 137 -8.90 4.14 -9.30
C VAL A 137 -9.27 2.70 -8.89
N PRO A 138 -10.33 2.08 -9.42
CA PRO A 138 -10.73 0.73 -9.00
C PRO A 138 -9.66 -0.34 -9.23
N PHE A 139 -8.77 -0.16 -10.22
CA PHE A 139 -7.65 -1.07 -10.45
C PHE A 139 -6.62 -1.01 -9.33
N ALA A 140 -6.37 0.18 -8.78
CA ALA A 140 -5.49 0.35 -7.62
C ALA A 140 -6.12 -0.31 -6.37
N GLU A 141 -7.41 -0.08 -6.14
CA GLU A 141 -8.13 -0.65 -5.01
C GLU A 141 -8.15 -2.18 -5.03
N VAL A 142 -8.32 -2.80 -6.22
CA VAL A 142 -8.23 -4.26 -6.36
C VAL A 142 -6.80 -4.75 -6.07
N ALA A 143 -5.77 -4.06 -6.57
CA ALA A 143 -4.40 -4.44 -6.31
C ALA A 143 -4.04 -4.34 -4.81
N GLU A 144 -4.50 -3.29 -4.14
CA GLU A 144 -4.31 -3.06 -2.70
C GLU A 144 -5.06 -4.09 -1.84
N ALA A 145 -6.30 -4.43 -2.21
CA ALA A 145 -7.09 -5.45 -1.51
C ALA A 145 -6.44 -6.85 -1.57
N LEU A 146 -5.58 -7.09 -2.57
CA LEU A 146 -4.84 -8.33 -2.76
C LEU A 146 -3.39 -8.25 -2.26
N ALA A 147 -3.00 -7.15 -1.63
CA ALA A 147 -1.64 -6.98 -1.12
C ALA A 147 -1.34 -8.04 -0.03
N GLY A 148 -0.27 -8.80 -0.22
CA GLY A 148 0.12 -9.89 0.68
C GLY A 148 -0.69 -11.18 0.52
N SER A 149 -1.64 -11.25 -0.41
CA SER A 149 -2.36 -12.49 -0.75
C SER A 149 -1.61 -13.29 -1.81
N GLU A 150 -1.11 -14.47 -1.45
CA GLU A 150 -0.47 -15.38 -2.42
C GLU A 150 -1.49 -15.94 -3.42
N SER A 151 -2.68 -16.32 -2.97
CA SER A 151 -3.76 -16.82 -3.84
C SER A 151 -4.30 -15.74 -4.78
N GLY A 152 -4.16 -14.46 -4.41
CA GLY A 152 -4.55 -13.30 -5.20
C GLY A 152 -3.47 -12.74 -6.12
N ALA A 153 -2.26 -13.32 -6.15
CA ALA A 153 -1.10 -12.70 -6.79
C ALA A 153 -1.29 -12.46 -8.29
N ALA A 154 -1.92 -13.40 -9.01
CA ALA A 154 -2.20 -13.27 -10.44
C ALA A 154 -3.21 -12.14 -10.73
N LEU A 155 -4.29 -12.08 -9.94
CA LEU A 155 -5.32 -11.04 -10.09
C LEU A 155 -4.77 -9.65 -9.76
N ARG A 156 -3.92 -9.55 -8.72
CA ARG A 156 -3.20 -8.33 -8.37
C ARG A 156 -2.30 -7.86 -9.51
N ALA A 157 -1.48 -8.76 -10.07
CA ALA A 157 -0.60 -8.44 -11.19
C ALA A 157 -1.39 -7.97 -12.42
N ALA A 158 -2.55 -8.58 -12.69
CA ALA A 158 -3.44 -8.16 -13.77
C ALA A 158 -3.98 -6.73 -13.53
N ALA A 159 -4.44 -6.43 -12.32
CA ALA A 159 -4.93 -5.09 -11.96
C ALA A 159 -3.83 -4.02 -12.03
N GLU A 160 -2.62 -4.32 -11.55
CA GLU A 160 -1.45 -3.44 -11.67
C GLU A 160 -1.07 -3.18 -13.14
N ALA A 161 -1.07 -4.22 -13.97
CA ALA A 161 -0.75 -4.12 -15.38
C ALA A 161 -1.80 -3.31 -16.16
N ASP A 162 -3.09 -3.51 -15.86
CA ASP A 162 -4.17 -2.69 -16.41
C ASP A 162 -3.99 -1.22 -16.02
N ARG A 163 -3.77 -0.94 -14.73
CA ARG A 163 -3.54 0.42 -14.23
C ARG A 163 -2.36 1.09 -14.94
N ALA A 164 -1.24 0.39 -15.11
CA ALA A 164 -0.06 0.95 -15.78
C ALA A 164 -0.38 1.36 -17.24
N ARG A 165 -1.01 0.47 -18.01
CA ARG A 165 -1.43 0.76 -19.40
C ARG A 165 -2.42 1.92 -19.48
N HIS A 166 -3.33 1.99 -18.52
CA HIS A 166 -4.36 3.02 -18.43
C HIS A 166 -3.76 4.40 -18.14
N LEU A 167 -2.81 4.48 -17.20
CA LEU A 167 -2.09 5.73 -16.90
C LEU A 167 -1.20 6.19 -18.07
N GLU A 168 -0.55 5.27 -18.77
CA GLU A 168 0.20 5.60 -19.99
C GLU A 168 -0.74 6.19 -21.07
N THR A 169 -1.90 5.56 -21.28
CA THR A 169 -2.89 6.02 -22.25
C THR A 169 -3.44 7.40 -21.88
N PHE A 170 -3.78 7.61 -20.60
CA PHE A 170 -4.17 8.91 -20.08
C PHE A 170 -3.10 9.99 -20.33
N ALA A 171 -1.83 9.69 -20.04
CA ALA A 171 -0.73 10.63 -20.27
C ALA A 171 -0.59 11.01 -21.75
N ARG A 172 -0.77 10.05 -22.66
CA ARG A 172 -0.77 10.31 -24.12
C ARG A 172 -1.89 11.26 -24.55
N LEU A 173 -3.12 11.03 -24.08
CA LEU A 173 -4.25 11.89 -24.41
C LEU A 173 -4.10 13.30 -23.83
N ARG A 174 -3.61 13.40 -22.59
CA ARG A 174 -3.35 14.69 -21.95
C ARG A 174 -2.25 15.47 -22.65
N ALA A 175 -1.23 14.77 -23.17
CA ALA A 175 -0.20 15.38 -24.01
C ALA A 175 -0.74 15.83 -25.38
N ALA A 176 -1.67 15.07 -25.96
CA ALA A 176 -2.32 15.43 -27.23
C ALA A 176 -3.19 16.69 -27.08
N LEU A 177 -3.87 16.85 -25.94
CA LEU A 177 -4.65 18.05 -25.67
C LEU A 177 -3.76 19.30 -25.55
N ARG A 178 -2.54 19.22 -25.01
CA ARG A 178 -1.69 20.41 -24.81
C ARG A 178 -0.99 20.95 -26.06
N ARG A 179 -1.16 20.31 -27.22
CA ARG A 179 -0.53 20.69 -28.48
C ARG A 179 -1.46 21.57 -29.29
#